data_AF-A0A519BSB7-F1
#
_entry.id   AF-A0A519BSB7-F1
#
_cell.length_a   1.000
_cell.length_b   1.000
_cell.length_c   1.000
_cell.angle_alpha   90.00
_cell.angle_beta   90.00
_cell.angle_gamma   90.00
#
_symmetry.space_group_name_H-M   'P 1'
#
loop_
_entity.id
_entity.type
_entity.pdbx_description
1 polymer ?
#
loop_
_entity_poly.entity_id
_entity_poly.type
_entity_poly.pdbx_seq_one_letter_code
_entity_poly.pdbx_strand_id
1 'polypeptide(L)' 'MLKQQQEKQQIFRQIVEGKIPSKKIAENEDALAILDIKPISKGHTLIIPKIAVKKAKDISQNTFNL' A
#
# COMPACT_ATOMS: atom_id res chain seq x y z
N MET A 1 20.70 4.50 -2.20
CA MET A 1 19.64 4.15 -1.21
C MET A 1 18.44 5.10 -1.27
N LEU A 2 18.62 6.43 -1.16
CA LEU A 2 17.50 7.38 -1.12
C LEU A 2 16.59 7.38 -2.37
N LYS A 3 17.15 7.27 -3.58
CA LYS A 3 16.36 7.24 -4.84
C LYS A 3 15.34 6.08 -4.89
N GLN A 4 15.73 4.89 -4.45
CA GLN A 4 14.86 3.70 -4.51
C GLN A 4 13.65 3.80 -3.56
N GLN A 5 13.80 4.50 -2.41
CA GLN A 5 12.67 4.74 -1.52
C GLN A 5 11.66 5.72 -2.11
N GLN A 6 12.13 6.76 -2.83
CA GLN A 6 11.26 7.73 -3.50
C GLN A 6 10.50 7.09 -4.67
N GLU A 7 11.15 6.23 -5.46
CA GLU A 7 10.51 5.51 -6.57
C GLU A 7 9.40 4.56 -6.10
N LYS A 8 9.64 3.80 -5.02
CA LYS A 8 8.60 2.93 -4.43
C LYS A 8 7.41 3.73 -3.90
N GLN A 9 7.65 4.87 -3.27
CA GLN A 9 6.56 5.77 -2.82
C GLN A 9 5.70 6.24 -3.99
N GLN A 10 6.28 6.52 -5.16
CA GLN A 10 5.54 6.92 -6.35
C GLN A 10 4.66 5.80 -6.92
N ILE A 11 5.13 4.55 -6.90
CA ILE A 11 4.37 3.41 -7.43
C ILE A 11 3.15 3.13 -6.56
N PHE A 12 3.31 3.04 -5.24
CA PHE A 12 2.18 2.77 -4.34
C PHE A 12 1.15 3.89 -4.35
N ARG A 13 1.59 5.14 -4.46
CA ARG A 13 0.69 6.27 -4.65
C ARG A 13 -0.12 6.14 -5.95
N GLN A 14 0.52 5.78 -7.06
CA GLN A 14 -0.18 5.58 -8.33
C GLN A 14 -1.16 4.40 -8.29
N ILE A 15 -0.87 3.36 -7.50
CA ILE A 15 -1.80 2.25 -7.25
C ILE A 15 -3.03 2.74 -6.46
N VAL A 16 -2.82 3.51 -5.38
CA VAL A 16 -3.91 4.11 -4.59
C VAL A 16 -4.76 5.07 -5.43
N GLU A 17 -4.13 5.87 -6.30
CA GLU A 17 -4.83 6.78 -7.23
C GLU A 17 -5.50 6.05 -8.41
N GLY A 18 -5.35 4.73 -8.52
CA GLY A 18 -5.93 3.93 -9.61
C GLY A 18 -5.26 4.10 -10.98
N LYS A 19 -4.09 4.74 -11.04
CA LYS A 19 -3.32 4.94 -12.29
C LYS A 19 -2.60 3.67 -12.74
N ILE A 20 -2.18 2.85 -11.78
CA ILE A 20 -1.56 1.54 -12.05
C ILE A 20 -2.54 0.44 -11.59
N PRO A 21 -2.87 -0.54 -12.43
CA PRO A 21 -3.78 -1.62 -12.07
C PRO A 21 -3.17 -2.48 -10.96
N SER A 22 -4.01 -2.96 -10.05
CA SER A 22 -3.62 -3.88 -8.98
C SER A 22 -4.78 -4.83 -8.64
N LYS A 23 -4.46 -5.98 -8.03
CA LYS A 23 -5.47 -6.89 -7.50
C LYS A 23 -5.90 -6.45 -6.11
N LYS A 24 -6.92 -5.58 -6.06
CA LYS A 24 -7.55 -5.10 -4.83
C LYS A 24 -8.26 -6.24 -4.11
N ILE A 25 -8.01 -6.36 -2.81
CA ILE A 25 -8.64 -7.35 -1.91
C ILE A 25 -9.67 -6.68 -1.01
N ALA A 26 -9.31 -5.53 -0.43
CA ALA A 26 -10.18 -4.73 0.43
C ALA A 26 -9.75 -3.26 0.33
N GLU A 27 -10.66 -2.36 0.67
CA GLU A 27 -10.40 -0.93 0.73
C GLU A 27 -11.35 -0.29 1.74
N ASN A 28 -10.83 0.64 2.54
CA ASN A 28 -11.62 1.49 3.42
C ASN A 28 -11.23 2.96 3.19
N GLU A 29 -11.67 3.86 4.08
CA GLU A 29 -11.40 5.29 3.96
C GLU A 29 -9.89 5.62 4.06
N ASP A 30 -9.12 4.85 4.82
CA ASP A 30 -7.72 5.15 5.16
C ASP A 30 -6.70 4.33 4.37
N ALA A 31 -7.08 3.17 3.82
CA ALA A 31 -6.15 2.20 3.29
C ALA A 31 -6.71 1.38 2.12
N LEU A 32 -5.77 0.80 1.36
CA LEU A 32 -6.02 -0.12 0.26
C LEU A 32 -5.21 -1.39 0.47
N ALA A 33 -5.86 -2.56 0.47
CA ALA A 33 -5.18 -3.86 0.46
C ALA A 33 -5.12 -4.44 -0.96
N ILE A 34 -3.93 -4.87 -1.37
CA ILE A 34 -3.67 -5.50 -2.67
C ILE A 34 -2.87 -6.79 -2.52
N LEU A 35 -2.98 -7.71 -3.47
CA LEU A 35 -2.03 -8.83 -3.55
C LEU A 35 -0.66 -8.37 -4.05
N ASP A 36 0.39 -8.91 -3.44
CA ASP A 36 1.76 -8.72 -3.92
C ASP A 36 1.93 -9.38 -5.30
N ILE A 37 2.64 -8.72 -6.21
CA ILE A 37 2.94 -9.24 -7.56
C ILE A 37 3.99 -10.35 -7.53
N LYS A 38 4.86 -10.38 -6.51
CA LYS A 38 5.86 -11.42 -6.26
C LYS A 38 5.66 -12.02 -4.86
N PRO A 39 4.57 -12.77 -4.66
CA PRO A 39 4.22 -13.28 -3.34
C PRO A 39 5.25 -14.32 -2.85
N ILE A 40 5.62 -14.20 -1.57
CA ILE A 40 6.45 -15.20 -0.88
C ILE A 40 5.61 -16.45 -0.53
N SER A 41 4.31 -16.28 -0.30
CA SER A 41 3.35 -17.34 0.01
C SER A 41 1.95 -16.99 -0.51
N LYS A 42 1.07 -17.99 -0.59
CA LYS A 42 -0.32 -17.78 -1.03
C LYS A 42 -1.02 -16.78 -0.11
N GLY A 43 -1.60 -15.74 -0.71
CA GLY A 43 -2.33 -14.70 0.01
C GLY A 43 -1.47 -13.56 0.56
N HIS A 44 -0.18 -13.48 0.22
CA HIS A 44 0.65 -12.33 0.59
C HIS A 44 0.01 -11.03 0.07
N THR A 45 -0.45 -10.23 1.02
CA THR A 45 -1.21 -9.00 0.79
C THR A 45 -0.44 -7.82 1.38
N LEU A 46 -0.45 -6.69 0.68
CA LEU A 46 0.13 -5.43 1.11
C LEU A 46 -1.01 -4.47 1.47
N ILE A 47 -0.94 -3.88 2.67
CA ILE A 47 -1.82 -2.79 3.09
C ILE A 47 -1.07 -1.48 2.85
N ILE A 48 -1.66 -0.62 2.02
CA ILE A 48 -1.10 0.67 1.62
C ILE A 48 -1.98 1.78 2.21
N PRO A 49 -1.48 2.57 3.16
CA PRO A 49 -2.18 3.77 3.62
C PRO A 49 -2.38 4.75 2.47
N LYS A 50 -3.55 5.38 2.39
CA LYS A 50 -3.85 6.41 1.38
C LYS A 50 -3.12 7.73 1.65
N ILE A 51 -2.74 7.97 2.90
CA ILE A 51 -1.91 9.09 3.33
C ILE A 51 -0.43 8.72 3.35
N ALA A 52 0.44 9.66 3.00
CA ALA A 52 1.88 9.43 3.05
C ALA A 52 2.39 9.44 4.49
N VAL A 53 2.92 8.31 4.94
CA VAL A 53 3.53 8.14 6.27
C VAL A 53 5.04 7.94 6.15
N LYS A 54 5.81 8.51 7.09
CA LYS A 54 7.28 8.38 7.10
C LYS A 54 7.75 7.20 7.95
N LYS A 55 7.04 6.86 9.01
CA LYS A 55 7.37 5.77 9.92
C LYS A 55 6.11 4.96 10.23
N ALA A 56 6.28 3.66 10.46
CA ALA A 56 5.16 2.76 10.74
C ALA A 56 4.35 3.18 11.98
N LYS A 57 5.00 3.79 12.97
CA LYS A 57 4.36 4.31 14.18
C LYS A 57 3.39 5.48 13.93
N ASP A 58 3.46 6.11 12.76
CA ASP A 58 2.60 7.24 12.40
C ASP A 58 1.31 6.77 11.68
N ILE A 59 1.12 5.45 11.54
CA ILE A 59 -0.05 4.84 10.90
C ILE A 59 -1.21 4.76 11.90
N SER A 60 -2.39 5.24 11.50
CA SER A 60 -3.61 5.14 12.32
C SER A 60 -4.07 3.67 12.44
N GLN A 61 -4.65 3.29 13.57
CA GLN A 61 -5.21 1.94 13.74
C GLN A 61 -6.30 1.62 12.71
N ASN A 62 -7.07 2.62 12.31
CA ASN A 62 -8.14 2.46 11.34
C ASN A 62 -7.64 2.01 9.94
N THR A 63 -6.36 2.23 9.64
CA THR A 63 -5.69 1.68 8.44
C THR A 63 -5.82 0.15 8.35
N PHE A 64 -5.89 -0.54 9.49
CA PHE A 64 -5.93 -2.00 9.55
C PHE A 64 -7.36 -2.58 9.63
N ASN A 65 -8.39 -1.73 9.68
CA ASN A 65 -9.80 -2.13 9.75
C ASN A 65 -10.38 -2.32 8.33
N LEU A 66 -9.83 -3.27 7.58
CA LEU A 66 -10.19 -3.60 6.20
C LEU A 66 -11.11 -4.81 6.10
#